data_AF-A0A933RHT9-F1
#
_entry.id   AF-A0A933RHT9-F1
#
_cell.length_a   1.000
_cell.length_b   1.000
_cell.length_c   1.000
_cell.angle_alpha   90.00
_cell.angle_beta   90.00
_cell.angle_gamma   90.00
#
_symmetry.space_group_name_H-M   'P 1'
#
loop_
_entity.id
_entity.type
_entity.pdbx_description
1 polymer ?
#
loop_
_entity_poly.entity_id
_entity_poly.type
_entity_poly.pdbx_seq_one_letter_code
_entity_poly.pdbx_strand_id
1 'polypeptide(L)'
;MEAATQRSQLSGEKAQRIVDAMRSSVATRGVAGSTFDHVAREAGVSRGLLHYYFATKERLLAEVVRRDTDLRMAQLDEQLASASSAADFVGLLRASLETAVREDTEFLTLMFEFFTLSRRNEEIAAEFAELVRRTRESVAAVLAAKHEEGVLHLRAAPEAVAELLLGLGDGLALRMLGEPGRPHDQAIDAGAAAVVALLTEP
;
A
#
# COMPACT_ATOMS: atom_id res chain seq x y z
N MET A 1 1.44 -32.94 22.11
CA MET A 1 1.18 -31.49 21.96
C MET A 1 2.18 -30.83 21.01
N GLU A 2 3.48 -31.16 21.06
CA GLU A 2 4.50 -30.61 20.16
C GLU A 2 4.21 -30.77 18.66
N ALA A 3 3.70 -31.92 18.21
CA ALA A 3 3.41 -32.15 16.77
C ALA A 3 2.23 -31.34 16.18
N ALA A 4 1.38 -30.76 17.03
CA ALA A 4 0.28 -29.88 16.62
C ALA A 4 0.72 -28.40 16.63
N THR A 5 1.50 -28.01 17.65
CA THR A 5 2.16 -26.70 17.71
C THR A 5 3.17 -26.52 16.57
N GLN A 6 3.94 -27.56 16.25
CA GLN A 6 4.90 -27.55 15.14
C GLN A 6 4.20 -27.50 13.78
N ARG A 7 3.03 -28.16 13.62
CA ARG A 7 2.20 -28.08 12.40
C ARG A 7 1.57 -26.69 12.20
N SER A 8 1.20 -26.01 13.28
CA SER A 8 0.66 -24.64 13.27
C SER A 8 1.74 -23.59 13.04
N GLN A 9 2.92 -23.73 13.65
CA GLN A 9 4.06 -22.82 13.44
C GLN A 9 4.64 -22.97 12.02
N LEU A 10 4.81 -24.20 11.54
CA LEU A 10 5.18 -24.47 10.14
C LEU A 10 4.11 -24.00 9.15
N SER A 11 2.86 -23.82 9.59
CA SER A 11 1.79 -23.33 8.73
C SER A 11 1.90 -21.83 8.46
N GLY A 12 2.16 -21.04 9.51
CA GLY A 12 2.36 -19.60 9.38
C GLY A 12 3.66 -19.24 8.67
N GLU A 13 4.77 -19.89 9.05
CA GLU A 13 6.09 -19.62 8.44
C GLU A 13 6.11 -19.96 6.94
N LYS A 14 5.50 -21.08 6.54
CA LYS A 14 5.43 -21.45 5.11
C LYS A 14 4.52 -20.53 4.32
N ALA A 15 3.37 -20.14 4.87
CA ALA A 15 2.50 -19.16 4.22
C ALA A 15 3.24 -17.83 4.01
N GLN A 16 3.95 -17.35 5.03
CA GLN A 16 4.75 -16.14 4.94
C GLN A 16 5.83 -16.23 3.86
N ARG A 17 6.60 -17.33 3.81
CA ARG A 17 7.61 -17.55 2.75
C ARG A 17 7.00 -17.58 1.34
N ILE A 18 5.78 -18.10 1.20
CA ILE A 18 5.06 -18.10 -0.08
C ILE A 18 4.68 -16.67 -0.49
N VAL A 19 4.16 -15.87 0.44
CA VAL A 19 3.81 -14.46 0.19
C VAL A 19 5.06 -13.65 -0.15
N ASP A 20 6.16 -13.83 0.57
CA ASP A 20 7.44 -13.17 0.30
C ASP A 20 8.01 -13.53 -1.08
N ALA A 21 7.97 -14.82 -1.44
CA ALA A 21 8.40 -15.29 -2.76
C ALA A 21 7.51 -14.72 -3.89
N MET A 22 6.20 -14.63 -3.68
CA MET A 22 5.31 -13.99 -4.66
C MET A 22 5.63 -12.49 -4.81
N ARG A 23 5.83 -11.78 -3.70
CA ARG A 23 6.19 -10.35 -3.70
C ARG A 23 7.45 -10.10 -4.52
N SER A 24 8.53 -10.83 -4.22
CA SER A 24 9.81 -10.68 -4.93
C SER A 24 9.69 -11.09 -6.40
N SER A 25 8.93 -12.15 -6.69
CA SER A 25 8.69 -12.59 -8.06
C SER A 25 7.97 -11.51 -8.88
N VAL A 26 6.94 -10.86 -8.33
CA VAL A 26 6.19 -9.80 -9.02
C VAL A 26 7.08 -8.58 -9.23
N ALA A 27 7.83 -8.16 -8.21
CA ALA A 27 8.77 -7.06 -8.33
C ALA A 27 9.81 -7.25 -9.44
N THR A 28 10.28 -8.49 -9.62
CA THR A 28 11.34 -8.80 -10.59
C THR A 28 10.80 -9.11 -11.99
N ARG A 29 9.60 -9.71 -12.10
CA ARG A 29 9.10 -10.34 -13.34
C ARG A 29 7.73 -9.84 -13.79
N GLY A 30 7.11 -8.96 -13.00
CA GLY A 30 5.70 -8.58 -13.12
C GLY A 30 4.75 -9.74 -12.83
N VAL A 31 3.48 -9.42 -12.60
CA VAL A 31 2.42 -10.38 -12.31
C VAL A 31 2.37 -11.45 -13.39
N ALA A 32 2.48 -11.12 -14.68
CA ALA A 32 2.42 -12.11 -15.76
C ALA A 32 3.53 -13.18 -15.65
N GLY A 33 4.75 -12.78 -15.28
CA GLY A 33 5.93 -13.66 -15.15
C GLY A 33 5.97 -14.48 -13.86
N SER A 34 5.21 -14.10 -12.82
CA SER A 34 5.17 -14.80 -11.54
C SER A 34 4.22 -16.01 -11.58
N THR A 35 4.74 -17.18 -11.94
CA THR A 35 3.94 -18.42 -11.95
C THR A 35 3.96 -19.13 -10.60
N PHE A 36 2.89 -19.87 -10.28
CA PHE A 36 2.82 -20.69 -9.07
C PHE A 36 3.99 -21.67 -8.92
N ASP A 37 4.47 -22.25 -10.03
CA ASP A 37 5.64 -23.14 -10.01
C ASP A 37 6.93 -22.41 -9.64
N HIS A 38 7.09 -21.19 -10.14
CA HIS A 38 8.23 -20.37 -9.81
C HIS A 38 8.21 -19.96 -8.33
N VAL A 39 7.06 -19.50 -7.84
CA VAL A 39 6.87 -19.12 -6.43
C VAL A 39 7.07 -20.31 -5.50
N ALA A 40 6.57 -21.51 -5.87
CA ALA A 40 6.78 -22.73 -5.09
C ALA A 40 8.27 -23.04 -4.88
N ARG A 41 9.02 -22.98 -5.99
CA ARG A 41 10.46 -23.23 -5.99
C ARG A 41 11.22 -22.20 -5.16
N GLU A 42 10.85 -20.93 -5.27
CA GLU A 42 11.48 -19.84 -4.53
C GLU A 42 11.17 -19.88 -3.02
N ALA A 43 9.91 -20.17 -2.66
CA ALA A 43 9.51 -20.35 -1.27
C ALA A 43 9.99 -21.68 -0.64
N GLY A 44 10.60 -22.57 -1.42
CA GLY A 44 11.02 -23.90 -0.96
C GLY A 44 9.86 -24.75 -0.46
N VAL A 45 8.74 -24.75 -1.19
CA VAL A 45 7.52 -25.51 -0.89
C VAL A 45 7.03 -26.30 -2.12
N SER A 46 6.13 -27.26 -1.90
CA SER A 46 5.47 -27.95 -3.01
C SER A 46 4.34 -27.09 -3.60
N ARG A 47 4.06 -27.25 -4.89
CA ARG A 47 2.92 -26.62 -5.56
C ARG A 47 1.57 -26.96 -4.88
N GLY A 48 1.44 -28.20 -4.38
CA GLY A 48 0.25 -28.61 -3.63
C GLY A 48 0.03 -27.80 -2.35
N LEU A 49 1.11 -27.37 -1.69
CA LEU A 49 1.02 -26.53 -0.49
C LEU A 49 0.57 -25.10 -0.81
N LEU A 50 0.99 -24.56 -1.95
CA LEU A 50 0.52 -23.28 -2.47
C LEU A 50 -0.98 -23.29 -2.75
N HIS A 51 -1.47 -24.34 -3.44
CA HIS A 51 -2.91 -24.51 -3.67
C HIS A 51 -3.68 -24.72 -2.37
N TYR A 52 -3.10 -25.41 -1.38
CA TYR A 52 -3.71 -25.57 -0.07
C TYR A 52 -3.92 -24.23 0.66
N TYR A 53 -2.93 -23.34 0.65
CA TYR A 53 -3.04 -22.03 1.33
C TYR A 53 -3.86 -21.00 0.56
N PHE A 54 -3.60 -20.87 -0.74
CA PHE A 54 -4.08 -19.72 -1.50
C PHE A 54 -5.06 -20.09 -2.62
N ALA A 55 -5.20 -21.37 -2.96
CA ALA A 55 -6.01 -21.90 -4.07
C ALA A 55 -5.59 -21.43 -5.47
N THR A 56 -5.49 -20.12 -5.70
CA THR A 56 -5.18 -19.48 -6.99
C THR A 56 -4.04 -18.48 -6.86
N LYS A 57 -3.46 -18.10 -8.01
CA LYS A 57 -2.43 -17.07 -8.09
C LYS A 57 -2.99 -15.69 -7.72
N GLU A 58 -4.22 -15.44 -8.12
CA GLU A 58 -4.96 -14.20 -7.88
C GLU A 58 -5.18 -13.98 -6.39
N ARG A 59 -5.56 -15.01 -5.65
CA ARG A 59 -5.71 -14.95 -4.19
C ARG A 59 -4.38 -14.76 -3.47
N LEU A 60 -3.32 -15.43 -3.92
CA LEU A 60 -1.99 -15.19 -3.37
C LEU A 60 -1.54 -13.75 -3.63
N LEU A 61 -1.78 -13.22 -4.84
CA LEU A 61 -1.47 -11.84 -5.18
C LEU A 61 -2.26 -10.86 -4.30
N ALA A 62 -3.57 -11.08 -4.13
CA ALA A 62 -4.41 -10.26 -3.26
C ALA A 62 -3.89 -10.26 -1.81
N GLU A 63 -3.44 -11.42 -1.31
CA GLU A 63 -2.85 -11.51 0.02
C GLU A 63 -1.51 -10.76 0.13
N VAL A 64 -0.66 -10.81 -0.90
CA VAL A 64 0.58 -10.02 -0.94
C VAL A 64 0.26 -8.53 -0.84
N VAL A 65 -0.66 -8.04 -1.68
CA VAL A 65 -1.03 -6.62 -1.73
C VAL A 65 -1.65 -6.20 -0.40
N ARG A 66 -2.59 -6.98 0.13
CA ARG A 66 -3.23 -6.73 1.42
C ARG A 66 -2.22 -6.58 2.54
N ARG A 67 -1.31 -7.55 2.69
CA ARG A 67 -0.27 -7.52 3.73
C ARG A 67 0.62 -6.29 3.60
N ASP A 68 1.08 -5.99 2.38
CA ASP A 68 1.97 -4.86 2.13
C ASP A 68 1.28 -3.51 2.35
N THR A 69 0.00 -3.39 2.02
CA THR A 69 -0.82 -2.22 2.32
C THR A 69 -1.06 -2.09 3.83
N ASP A 70 -1.41 -3.16 4.53
CA ASP A 70 -1.65 -3.13 5.98
C ASP A 70 -0.40 -2.66 6.75
N LEU A 71 0.79 -3.15 6.39
CA LEU A 71 2.05 -2.72 7.00
C LEU A 71 2.33 -1.24 6.78
N ARG A 72 2.09 -0.74 5.57
CA ARG A 72 2.29 0.67 5.22
C ARG A 72 1.29 1.59 5.87
N MET A 73 0.02 1.18 5.89
CA MET A 73 -1.03 1.94 6.53
C MET A 73 -0.77 2.07 8.02
N ALA A 74 -0.34 0.99 8.69
CA ALA A 74 0.05 1.06 10.08
C ALA A 74 1.19 2.08 10.33
N GLN A 75 2.23 2.08 9.48
CA GLN A 75 3.34 3.04 9.57
C GLN A 75 2.89 4.48 9.28
N LEU A 76 2.09 4.68 8.25
CA LEU A 76 1.60 6.00 7.86
C LEU A 76 0.65 6.56 8.92
N ASP A 77 -0.28 5.75 9.41
CA ASP A 77 -1.24 6.16 10.44
C ASP A 77 -0.51 6.53 11.74
N GLU A 78 0.49 5.75 12.17
CA GLU A 78 1.33 6.07 13.33
C GLU A 78 2.08 7.39 13.15
N GLN A 79 2.68 7.59 11.98
CA GLN A 79 3.38 8.84 11.63
C GLN A 79 2.43 10.03 11.66
N LEU A 80 1.32 9.97 10.94
CA LEU A 80 0.34 11.06 10.82
C LEU A 80 -0.35 11.36 12.17
N ALA A 81 -0.58 10.35 13.00
CA ALA A 81 -1.11 10.54 14.36
C ALA A 81 -0.14 11.30 15.27
N SER A 82 1.17 11.31 14.97
CA SER A 82 2.16 12.10 15.72
C SER A 82 2.22 13.58 15.33
N ALA A 83 1.53 13.98 14.25
CA ALA A 83 1.56 15.35 13.77
C ALA A 83 1.00 16.36 14.81
N SER A 84 1.73 17.45 15.00
CA SER A 84 1.36 18.55 15.91
C SER A 84 0.91 19.83 15.21
N SER A 85 1.00 19.88 13.87
CA SER A 85 0.53 20.99 13.06
C SER A 85 0.22 20.51 11.64
N ALA A 86 -0.48 21.33 10.85
CA ALA A 86 -0.68 21.06 9.42
C ALA A 86 0.64 20.97 8.65
N ALA A 87 1.65 21.78 9.01
CA ALA A 87 2.97 21.72 8.39
C ALA A 87 3.67 20.39 8.68
N ASP A 88 3.60 19.90 9.92
CA ASP A 88 4.17 18.59 10.29
C ASP A 88 3.46 17.46 9.56
N PHE A 89 2.12 17.49 9.50
CA PHE A 89 1.32 16.50 8.80
C PHE A 89 1.70 16.39 7.31
N VAL A 90 1.86 17.54 6.64
CA VAL A 90 2.29 17.59 5.24
C VAL A 90 3.75 17.14 5.07
N GLY A 91 4.63 17.49 6.01
CA GLY A 91 6.01 17.01 6.03
C GLY A 91 6.09 15.48 6.12
N LEU A 92 5.24 14.87 6.93
CA LEU A 92 5.15 13.41 7.08
C LEU A 92 4.61 12.74 5.80
N LEU A 93 3.58 13.30 5.16
CA LEU A 93 3.10 12.82 3.86
C LEU A 93 4.20 12.90 2.78
N ARG A 94 4.93 14.02 2.73
CA ARG A 94 6.05 14.22 1.81
C ARG A 94 7.14 13.17 2.03
N ALA A 95 7.54 12.94 3.29
CA ALA A 95 8.54 11.93 3.64
C ALA A 95 8.07 10.52 3.26
N SER A 96 6.81 10.18 3.55
CA SER A 96 6.22 8.89 3.17
C SER A 96 6.27 8.65 1.66
N LEU A 97 5.89 9.65 0.86
CA LEU A 97 5.98 9.58 -0.61
C LEU A 97 7.43 9.39 -1.10
N GLU A 98 8.37 10.17 -0.58
CA GLU A 98 9.78 10.08 -0.96
C GLU A 98 10.39 8.72 -0.61
N THR A 99 10.09 8.18 0.58
CA THR A 99 10.51 6.84 1.01
C THR A 99 9.89 5.77 0.12
N ALA A 100 8.58 5.85 -0.16
CA ALA A 100 7.90 4.87 -1.01
C ALA A 100 8.55 4.80 -2.40
N VAL A 101 8.88 5.94 -3.02
CA VAL A 101 9.49 5.95 -4.35
C VAL A 101 10.95 5.47 -4.32
N ARG A 102 11.73 5.88 -3.32
CA ARG A 102 13.17 5.62 -3.26
C ARG A 102 13.52 4.23 -2.77
N GLU A 103 12.78 3.73 -1.77
CA GLU A 103 13.14 2.55 -1.01
C GLU A 103 12.21 1.37 -1.29
N ASP A 104 10.97 1.62 -1.75
CA ASP A 104 10.00 0.54 -2.00
C ASP A 104 9.18 0.75 -3.28
N THR A 105 9.91 0.93 -4.37
CA THR A 105 9.40 0.98 -5.74
C THR A 105 8.61 -0.29 -6.10
N GLU A 106 8.93 -1.42 -5.47
CA GLU A 106 8.30 -2.72 -5.68
C GLU A 106 6.82 -2.70 -5.29
N PHE A 107 6.49 -2.10 -4.15
CA PHE A 107 5.09 -1.96 -3.73
C PHE A 107 4.28 -1.07 -4.68
N LEU A 108 4.82 0.07 -5.09
CA LEU A 108 4.13 0.97 -6.02
C LEU A 108 3.86 0.26 -7.35
N THR A 109 4.84 -0.49 -7.84
CA THR A 109 4.70 -1.32 -9.05
C THR A 109 3.61 -2.37 -8.88
N LEU A 110 3.66 -3.11 -7.76
CA LEU A 110 2.67 -4.12 -7.41
C LEU A 110 1.25 -3.53 -7.36
N MET A 111 1.08 -2.36 -6.74
CA MET A 111 -0.21 -1.65 -6.67
C MET A 111 -0.75 -1.28 -8.06
N PHE A 112 0.09 -0.76 -8.95
CA PHE A 112 -0.33 -0.42 -10.32
C PHE A 112 -0.65 -1.66 -11.17
N GLU A 113 0.10 -2.75 -11.02
CA GLU A 113 -0.22 -4.01 -11.67
C GLU A 113 -1.53 -4.61 -11.14
N PHE A 114 -1.76 -4.53 -9.83
CA PHE A 114 -2.98 -5.00 -9.20
C PHE A 114 -4.20 -4.20 -9.65
N PHE A 115 -4.09 -2.88 -9.73
CA PHE A 115 -5.10 -2.03 -10.37
C PHE A 115 -5.38 -2.46 -11.81
N THR A 116 -4.33 -2.69 -12.61
CA THR A 116 -4.49 -3.10 -14.02
C THR A 116 -5.19 -4.45 -14.14
N LEU A 117 -4.86 -5.40 -13.26
CA LEU A 117 -5.46 -6.73 -13.23
C LEU A 117 -6.94 -6.66 -12.79
N SER A 118 -7.27 -5.79 -11.84
CA SER A 118 -8.65 -5.55 -11.36
C SER A 118 -9.60 -5.17 -12.49
N ARG A 119 -9.11 -4.57 -13.58
CA ARG A 119 -9.92 -4.18 -14.74
C ARG A 119 -10.43 -5.37 -15.57
N ARG A 120 -9.90 -6.57 -15.33
CA ARG A 120 -10.08 -7.75 -16.19
C ARG A 120 -10.49 -9.01 -15.39
N ASN A 121 -10.45 -8.94 -14.07
CA ASN A 121 -10.71 -10.05 -13.17
C ASN A 121 -11.59 -9.59 -12.01
N GLU A 122 -12.79 -10.17 -11.88
CA GLU A 122 -13.80 -9.77 -10.90
C GLU A 122 -13.39 -10.06 -9.45
N GLU A 123 -12.67 -11.15 -9.19
CA GLU A 123 -12.16 -11.48 -7.86
C GLU A 123 -11.15 -10.43 -7.40
N ILE A 124 -10.22 -10.06 -8.29
CA ILE A 124 -9.24 -9.00 -8.02
C ILE A 124 -9.91 -7.62 -7.94
N ALA A 125 -10.98 -7.37 -8.71
CA ALA A 125 -11.74 -6.13 -8.63
C ALA A 125 -12.34 -5.91 -7.24
N ALA A 126 -12.93 -6.95 -6.66
CA ALA A 126 -13.48 -6.89 -5.30
C ALA A 126 -12.40 -6.62 -4.26
N GLU A 127 -11.26 -7.32 -4.34
CA GLU A 127 -10.14 -7.14 -3.42
C GLU A 127 -9.51 -5.74 -3.53
N PHE A 128 -9.33 -5.23 -4.75
CA PHE A 128 -8.81 -3.88 -4.97
C PHE A 128 -9.76 -2.80 -4.45
N ALA A 129 -11.06 -2.94 -4.71
CA ALA A 129 -12.05 -1.99 -4.23
C ALA A 129 -12.09 -1.93 -2.70
N GLU A 130 -12.02 -3.09 -2.05
CA GLU A 130 -11.96 -3.19 -0.59
C GLU A 130 -10.69 -2.55 -0.02
N LEU A 131 -9.55 -2.78 -0.67
CA LEU A 131 -8.28 -2.20 -0.27
C LEU A 131 -8.29 -0.67 -0.36
N VAL A 132 -8.72 -0.12 -1.49
CA VAL A 132 -8.86 1.34 -1.67
C VAL A 132 -9.83 1.93 -0.64
N ARG A 133 -10.95 1.26 -0.37
CA ARG A 133 -11.94 1.68 0.64
C ARG A 133 -11.33 1.74 2.03
N ARG A 134 -10.67 0.66 2.48
CA ARG A 134 -10.04 0.56 3.80
C ARG A 134 -8.92 1.59 3.98
N THR A 135 -8.07 1.78 2.97
CA THR A 135 -7.02 2.80 3.00
C THR A 135 -7.60 4.20 3.15
N ARG A 136 -8.64 4.55 2.37
CA ARG A 136 -9.31 5.85 2.48
C ARG A 136 -9.94 6.06 3.86
N GLU A 137 -10.60 5.04 4.41
CA GLU A 137 -11.22 5.11 5.74
C GLU A 137 -10.19 5.29 6.87
N SER A 138 -9.03 4.62 6.80
CA SER A 138 -7.97 4.78 7.79
C SER A 138 -7.43 6.21 7.81
N VAL A 139 -7.07 6.75 6.64
CA VAL A 139 -6.55 8.13 6.53
C VAL A 139 -7.61 9.15 6.95
N ALA A 140 -8.87 8.92 6.58
CA ALA A 140 -9.98 9.77 6.99
C ALA A 140 -10.16 9.79 8.52
N ALA A 141 -10.00 8.64 9.18
CA ALA A 141 -10.08 8.56 10.64
C ALA A 141 -8.96 9.38 11.32
N VAL A 142 -7.73 9.31 10.81
CA VAL A 142 -6.62 10.12 11.33
C VAL A 142 -6.86 11.62 11.11
N LEU A 143 -7.34 12.00 9.92
CA LEU A 143 -7.69 13.39 9.61
C LEU A 143 -8.80 13.92 10.53
N ALA A 144 -9.85 13.12 10.77
CA ALA A 144 -10.95 13.46 11.66
C ALA A 144 -10.46 13.66 13.10
N ALA A 145 -9.65 12.74 13.62
CA ALA A 145 -9.08 12.85 14.96
C ALA A 145 -8.23 14.13 15.10
N LYS A 146 -7.37 14.41 14.12
CA LYS A 146 -6.56 15.63 14.12
C LYS A 146 -7.36 16.92 13.95
N HIS A 147 -8.53 16.83 13.31
CA HIS A 147 -9.46 17.94 13.27
C HIS A 147 -10.12 18.20 14.63
N GLU A 148 -10.56 17.15 15.31
CA GLU A 148 -11.15 17.23 16.66
C GLU A 148 -10.15 17.73 17.71
N GLU A 149 -8.88 17.36 17.58
CA GLU A 149 -7.77 17.86 18.41
C GLU A 149 -7.45 19.35 18.18
N GLY A 150 -7.99 19.96 17.11
CA GLY A 150 -7.66 21.33 16.69
C GLY A 150 -6.27 21.47 16.04
N VAL A 151 -5.65 20.36 15.65
CA VAL A 151 -4.36 20.34 14.95
C VAL A 151 -4.54 20.66 13.46
N LEU A 152 -5.63 20.18 12.86
CA LEU A 152 -6.00 20.43 11.46
C LEU A 152 -7.36 21.11 11.37
N HIS A 153 -7.56 21.94 10.34
CA HIS A 153 -8.85 22.56 10.02
C HIS A 153 -9.27 22.11 8.62
N LEU A 154 -10.03 21.02 8.55
CA LEU A 154 -10.43 20.41 7.28
C LEU A 154 -11.46 21.29 6.56
N ARG A 155 -11.22 21.56 5.27
CA ARG A 155 -12.16 22.34 4.43
C ARG A 155 -13.25 21.49 3.74
N ALA A 156 -13.21 20.18 3.94
CA ALA A 156 -14.18 19.22 3.40
C ALA A 156 -14.32 18.03 4.36
N ALA A 157 -15.24 17.12 4.06
CA ALA A 157 -15.37 15.87 4.82
C ALA A 157 -14.03 15.10 4.85
N PRO A 158 -13.67 14.46 5.98
CA PRO A 158 -12.39 13.75 6.12
C PRO A 158 -12.12 12.74 5.00
N GLU A 159 -13.14 12.01 4.55
CA GLU A 159 -13.04 11.04 3.46
C GLU A 159 -12.74 11.70 2.11
N ALA A 160 -13.31 12.87 1.85
CA ALA A 160 -13.04 13.62 0.62
C ALA A 160 -11.62 14.21 0.62
N VAL A 161 -11.15 14.68 1.78
CA VAL A 161 -9.75 15.11 1.95
C VAL A 161 -8.82 13.91 1.74
N ALA A 162 -9.06 12.78 2.42
CA ALA A 162 -8.27 11.56 2.26
C ALA A 162 -8.19 11.10 0.80
N GLU A 163 -9.31 11.10 0.08
CA GLU A 163 -9.37 10.74 -1.34
C GLU A 163 -8.46 11.64 -2.20
N LEU A 164 -8.47 12.96 -1.96
CA LEU A 164 -7.59 13.90 -2.66
C LEU A 164 -6.11 13.71 -2.28
N LEU A 165 -5.80 13.45 -1.01
CA LEU A 165 -4.41 13.21 -0.56
C LEU A 165 -3.84 11.96 -1.21
N LEU A 166 -4.60 10.86 -1.19
CA LEU A 166 -4.20 9.59 -1.80
C LEU A 166 -4.02 9.75 -3.31
N GLY A 167 -4.98 10.38 -3.99
CA GLY A 167 -4.88 10.62 -5.44
C GLY A 167 -3.70 11.51 -5.83
N LEU A 168 -3.38 12.52 -5.02
CA LEU A 168 -2.19 13.36 -5.23
C LEU A 168 -0.89 12.55 -5.06
N GLY A 169 -0.81 11.75 -3.99
CA GLY A 169 0.31 10.85 -3.71
C GLY A 169 0.54 9.84 -4.84
N ASP A 170 -0.50 9.11 -5.24
CA ASP A 170 -0.46 8.12 -6.32
C ASP A 170 -0.02 8.77 -7.64
N GLY A 171 -0.58 9.94 -7.96
CA GLY A 171 -0.23 10.66 -9.18
C GLY A 171 1.23 11.13 -9.18
N LEU A 172 1.74 11.64 -8.05
CA LEU A 172 3.14 12.04 -7.92
C LEU A 172 4.06 10.83 -8.02
N ALA A 173 3.76 9.74 -7.31
CA ALA A 173 4.51 8.49 -7.37
C ALA A 173 4.60 7.97 -8.81
N LEU A 174 3.47 7.92 -9.54
CA LEU A 174 3.42 7.51 -10.94
C LEU A 174 4.37 8.33 -11.83
N ARG A 175 4.37 9.66 -11.67
CA ARG A 175 5.25 10.57 -12.44
C ARG A 175 6.72 10.41 -12.06
N MET A 176 7.01 10.23 -10.78
CA MET A 176 8.38 10.01 -10.31
C MET A 176 8.98 8.71 -10.84
N LEU A 177 8.17 7.64 -10.89
CA LEU A 177 8.58 6.35 -11.47
C LEU A 177 8.68 6.39 -13.00
N GLY A 178 7.78 7.12 -13.66
CA GLY A 178 7.79 7.26 -15.12
C GLY A 178 8.89 8.17 -15.66
N GLU A 179 9.32 9.16 -14.88
CA GLU A 179 10.35 10.14 -15.25
C GLU A 179 11.45 10.26 -14.16
N PRO A 180 12.25 9.21 -13.91
CA PRO A 180 13.19 9.17 -12.78
C PRO A 180 14.35 10.18 -12.89
N GLY A 181 14.66 10.65 -14.10
CA GLY A 181 15.69 11.67 -14.33
C GLY A 181 15.18 13.11 -14.23
N ARG A 182 13.87 13.31 -14.06
CA ARG A 182 13.26 14.63 -13.93
C ARG A 182 13.23 15.05 -12.45
N PRO A 183 13.60 16.29 -12.11
CA PRO A 183 13.36 16.81 -10.77
C PRO A 183 11.86 17.03 -10.54
N HIS A 184 11.35 16.52 -9.42
CA HIS A 184 9.92 16.59 -9.02
C HIS A 184 9.69 17.47 -7.79
N ASP A 185 10.72 18.14 -7.28
CA ASP A 185 10.69 19.03 -6.11
C ASP A 185 9.60 20.09 -6.23
N GLN A 186 9.54 20.82 -7.35
CA GLN A 186 8.52 21.86 -7.55
C GLN A 186 7.09 21.30 -7.56
N ALA A 187 6.91 20.08 -8.09
CA ALA A 187 5.60 19.44 -8.12
C ALA A 187 5.19 18.94 -6.72
N ILE A 188 6.14 18.43 -5.95
CA ILE A 188 5.94 18.04 -4.55
C ILE A 188 5.61 19.27 -3.70
N ASP A 189 6.31 20.38 -3.87
CA ASP A 189 6.08 21.62 -3.13
C ASP A 189 4.71 22.24 -3.47
N ALA A 190 4.32 22.24 -4.75
CA ALA A 190 2.99 22.66 -5.17
C ALA A 190 1.89 21.75 -4.61
N GLY A 191 2.14 20.43 -4.58
CA GLY A 191 1.26 19.45 -3.95
C GLY A 191 1.11 19.71 -2.45
N ALA A 192 2.22 19.91 -1.74
CA ALA A 192 2.23 20.24 -0.31
C ALA A 192 1.44 21.52 -0.03
N ALA A 193 1.60 22.57 -0.83
CA ALA A 193 0.83 23.81 -0.70
C ALA A 193 -0.68 23.58 -0.90
N ALA A 194 -1.08 22.75 -1.88
CA ALA A 194 -2.48 22.38 -2.09
C ALA A 194 -3.05 21.60 -0.89
N VAL A 195 -2.26 20.70 -0.29
CA VAL A 195 -2.67 19.98 0.92
C VAL A 195 -2.81 20.93 2.11
N VAL A 196 -1.85 21.81 2.35
CA VAL A 196 -1.96 22.82 3.44
C VAL A 196 -3.26 23.61 3.28
N ALA A 197 -3.58 24.06 2.07
CA ALA A 197 -4.82 24.80 1.81
C ALA A 197 -6.10 23.98 2.10
N LEU A 198 -6.06 22.64 2.09
CA LEU A 198 -7.19 21.80 2.49
C LEU A 198 -7.27 21.56 4.01
N LEU A 199 -6.16 21.77 4.73
CA LEU A 199 -5.99 21.43 6.14
C LEU A 199 -5.91 22.65 7.07
N THR A 200 -6.00 23.88 6.55
CA THR A 200 -5.97 25.11 7.34
C THR A 200 -7.17 26.00 7.09
N GLU A 201 -7.47 26.90 8.03
CA GLU A 201 -8.47 27.96 7.84
C GLU A 201 -8.10 28.87 6.64
N PRO A 202 -9.09 29.56 6.03
CA PRO A 202 -8.89 30.52 4.93
C PRO A 202 -7.93 31.67 5.24
#